data_AF-A0A544SX89-F1
#
_entry.id   AF-A0A544SX89-F1
#
_cell.length_a   1.000
_cell.length_b   1.000
_cell.length_c   1.000
_cell.angle_alpha   90.00
_cell.angle_beta   90.00
_cell.angle_gamma   90.00
#
_symmetry.space_group_name_H-M   'P 1'
#
loop_
_entity.id
_entity.type
_entity.pdbx_description
1 polymer ?
#
loop_
_entity_poly.entity_id
_entity_poly.type
_entity_poly.pdbx_seq_one_letter_code
_entity_poly.pdbx_strand_id
1 'polypeptide(L)' 'MTIHEPGPNDSANNVERLKKTIRNKEAAEMAMEFADGEELAAIKRKNERREESIDGLRAEILAEAKSRINGYI' A
#
# COMPACT_ATOMS: atom_id res chain seq x y z
N MET A 1 4.45 30.70 -7.59
CA MET A 1 4.01 29.35 -7.98
C MET A 1 3.84 28.56 -6.70
N THR A 2 2.62 28.16 -6.37
CA THR A 2 2.35 27.40 -5.13
C THR A 2 2.82 25.97 -5.37
N ILE A 3 3.85 25.56 -4.65
CA ILE A 3 4.32 24.17 -4.61
C ILE A 3 3.20 23.35 -3.97
N HIS A 4 2.50 22.55 -4.76
CA HIS A 4 1.51 21.59 -4.24
C HIS A 4 2.32 20.41 -3.72
N GLU A 5 2.62 20.39 -2.42
CA GLU A 5 3.20 19.19 -1.80
C GLU A 5 2.15 18.08 -1.88
N PRO A 6 2.46 16.94 -2.51
CA PRO A 6 1.51 15.84 -2.60
C PRO A 6 1.17 15.38 -1.18
N GLY A 7 -0.11 15.50 -0.83
CA GLY A 7 -0.61 15.05 0.46
C GLY A 7 -0.42 13.55 0.65
N PRO A 8 -0.56 13.03 1.89
CA PRO A 8 -0.37 11.61 2.19
C PRO A 8 -1.32 10.66 1.44
N ASN A 9 -2.38 11.17 0.82
CA ASN A 9 -3.34 10.44 0.00
C ASN A 9 -3.42 10.98 -1.44
N ASP A 10 -2.40 11.71 -1.89
CA ASP A 10 -2.31 12.13 -3.29
C ASP A 10 -2.12 10.90 -4.18
N SER A 11 -2.91 10.80 -5.25
CA SER A 11 -2.88 9.64 -6.14
C SER A 11 -1.54 9.50 -6.85
N ALA A 12 -0.77 10.60 -6.98
CA ALA A 12 0.61 10.59 -7.45
C ALA A 12 1.55 9.73 -6.59
N ASN A 13 1.22 9.50 -5.31
CA ASN A 13 2.01 8.67 -4.39
C ASN A 13 1.52 7.22 -4.30
N ASN A 14 0.43 6.83 -4.98
CA ASN A 14 -0.16 5.49 -4.81
C ASN A 14 0.82 4.35 -5.14
N VAL A 15 1.70 4.53 -6.13
CA VAL A 15 2.75 3.55 -6.48
C VAL A 15 3.77 3.39 -5.36
N GLU A 16 4.19 4.49 -4.74
CA GLU A 16 5.19 4.46 -3.66
C GLU A 16 4.59 3.94 -2.35
N ARG A 17 3.35 4.31 -2.05
CA ARG A 17 2.55 3.71 -0.97
C ARG A 17 2.40 2.20 -1.16
N LEU A 18 2.09 1.74 -2.37
CA LEU A 18 1.97 0.30 -2.69
C LEU A 18 3.29 -0.42 -2.41
N LYS A 19 4.41 0.09 -2.94
CA LYS A 19 5.75 -0.48 -2.70
C LYS A 19 6.09 -0.53 -1.22
N LYS A 20 5.79 0.53 -0.47
CA LYS A 20 6.02 0.60 0.98
C LYS A 20 5.18 -0.44 1.74
N THR A 21 3.91 -0.60 1.37
CA THR A 21 3.00 -1.57 2.01
C THR A 21 3.47 -3.01 1.75
N ILE A 22 3.91 -3.32 0.53
CA ILE A 22 4.48 -4.63 0.18
C ILE A 22 5.73 -4.91 1.01
N ARG A 23 6.70 -3.98 1.05
CA ARG A 23 7.93 -4.15 1.86
C ARG A 23 7.63 -4.34 3.34
N ASN A 24 6.66 -3.60 3.88
CA ASN A 24 6.25 -3.76 5.28
C ASN A 24 5.62 -5.13 5.55
N LYS A 25 4.88 -5.68 4.58
CA LYS A 25 4.31 -7.02 4.67
C LYS A 25 5.42 -8.08 4.63
N GLU A 26 6.35 -8.00 3.67
CA GLU A 26 7.49 -8.91 3.54
C GLU A 26 8.40 -8.88 4.79
N ALA A 27 8.70 -7.69 5.30
CA ALA A 27 9.48 -7.55 6.53
C ALA A 27 8.75 -8.14 7.75
N ALA A 28 7.43 -7.99 7.81
CA ALA A 28 6.62 -8.58 8.87
C ALA A 28 6.52 -10.11 8.72
N GLU A 29 6.50 -10.65 7.49
CA GLU A 29 6.57 -12.09 7.22
C GLU A 29 7.88 -12.69 7.71
N MET A 30 9.03 -12.05 7.46
CA MET A 30 10.30 -12.48 8.05
C MET A 30 10.27 -12.41 9.58
N ALA A 31 9.64 -11.39 10.17
CA ALA A 31 9.51 -11.28 11.63
C ALA A 31 8.66 -12.42 12.24
N MET A 32 7.72 -13.01 11.48
CA MET A 32 6.93 -14.15 11.96
C MET A 32 7.77 -15.39 12.23
N GLU A 33 8.97 -15.52 11.64
CA GLU A 33 9.87 -16.66 11.91
C GLU A 33 10.38 -16.67 13.36
N PHE A 34 10.43 -15.50 14.00
CA PHE A 34 10.93 -15.33 15.37
C PHE A 34 9.83 -14.99 16.38
N ALA A 35 8.59 -14.77 15.91
CA ALA A 35 7.47 -14.38 16.74
C ALA A 35 6.63 -15.59 17.15
N ASP A 36 6.07 -15.56 18.35
CA ASP A 36 5.16 -16.58 18.87
C ASP A 36 3.90 -15.97 19.51
N GLY A 37 2.99 -16.84 19.95
CA GLY A 37 1.81 -16.47 20.72
C GLY A 37 1.02 -15.28 20.17
N GLU A 38 0.85 -14.25 21.01
CA GLU A 38 0.09 -13.04 20.68
C GLU A 38 0.77 -12.16 19.64
N GLU A 39 2.11 -12.14 19.60
CA GLU A 39 2.88 -11.34 18.64
C GLU A 39 2.68 -11.89 17.23
N LEU A 40 2.80 -13.21 17.05
CA LEU A 40 2.53 -13.87 15.78
C LEU A 40 1.09 -13.59 15.29
N ALA A 41 0.11 -13.68 16.19
CA ALA A 41 -1.29 -13.38 15.86
C ALA A 41 -1.49 -11.90 15.47
N ALA A 42 -0.81 -10.96 16.13
CA ALA A 42 -0.86 -9.55 15.81
C ALA A 42 -0.21 -9.23 14.46
N ILE A 43 0.92 -9.89 14.13
CA ILE A 43 1.58 -9.76 12.83
C ILE A 43 0.66 -10.26 11.71
N LYS A 44 0.03 -11.43 11.88
CA LYS A 44 -0.93 -11.98 10.91
C LYS A 44 -2.10 -11.02 10.64
N ARG A 45 -2.76 -10.52 11.69
CA ARG A 45 -3.86 -9.52 11.55
C ARG A 45 -3.41 -8.22 10.87
N LYS A 46 -2.17 -7.78 11.12
CA LYS A 46 -1.62 -6.60 10.42
C LYS A 46 -1.36 -6.92 8.94
N ASN A 47 -0.88 -8.11 8.62
CA ASN A 47 -0.64 -8.53 7.24
C ASN A 47 -1.95 -8.67 6.45
N GLU A 48 -3.02 -9.18 7.05
CA GLU A 48 -4.35 -9.23 6.42
C GLU A 48 -4.83 -7.83 5.99
N ARG A 49 -4.74 -6.84 6.89
CA ARG A 49 -5.09 -5.45 6.55
C ARG A 49 -4.17 -4.82 5.49
N ARG A 50 -2.91 -5.26 5.41
CA ARG A 50 -1.99 -4.83 4.35
C ARG A 50 -2.38 -5.39 3.00
N GLU A 51 -2.91 -6.61 2.93
CA GLU A 51 -3.43 -7.19 1.68
C GLU A 51 -4.62 -6.39 1.17
N GLU A 52 -5.58 -6.06 2.03
CA GLU A 52 -6.70 -5.18 1.68
C GLU A 52 -6.21 -3.82 1.16
N SER A 53 -5.18 -3.26 1.80
CA SER A 53 -4.57 -2.00 1.38
C SER A 53 -3.85 -2.12 0.02
N ILE A 54 -3.18 -3.24 -0.24
CA ILE A 54 -2.49 -3.53 -1.50
C ILE A 54 -3.50 -3.61 -2.65
N ASP A 55 -4.61 -4.32 -2.44
CA ASP A 55 -5.65 -4.46 -3.45
C ASP A 55 -6.35 -3.14 -3.75
N GLY A 56 -6.64 -2.33 -2.72
CA GLY A 56 -7.15 -0.97 -2.87
C GLY A 56 -6.20 -0.10 -3.71
N LEU A 57 -4.93 -0.04 -3.32
CA LEU A 57 -3.93 0.77 -4.03
C LEU A 57 -3.72 0.29 -5.48
N ARG A 58 -3.76 -1.02 -5.74
CA ARG A 58 -3.70 -1.56 -7.11
C ARG A 58 -4.89 -1.13 -7.94
N ALA A 59 -6.10 -1.19 -7.38
CA ALA A 59 -7.30 -0.73 -8.06
C ALA A 59 -7.25 0.77 -8.37
N GLU A 60 -6.79 1.59 -7.43
CA GLU A 60 -6.63 3.04 -7.62
C GLU A 60 -5.61 3.37 -8.73
N ILE A 61 -4.45 2.71 -8.74
CA ILE A 61 -3.43 2.89 -9.77
C ILE A 61 -3.96 2.50 -11.15
N LEU A 62 -4.70 1.39 -11.24
CA LEU A 62 -5.31 0.94 -12.49
C LEU A 62 -6.40 1.90 -12.98
N ALA A 63 -7.21 2.44 -12.06
CA ALA A 63 -8.23 3.43 -12.39
C ALA A 63 -7.58 4.73 -12.92
N GLU A 64 -6.52 5.21 -12.28
CA GLU A 64 -5.78 6.40 -12.74
C GLU A 64 -5.15 6.16 -14.12
N ALA A 65 -4.53 5.01 -14.34
CA ALA A 65 -3.95 4.64 -15.63
C ALA A 65 -5.01 4.60 -16.74
N LYS A 66 -6.21 4.06 -16.45
CA LYS A 66 -7.34 4.08 -17.38
C LYS A 66 -7.83 5.50 -17.66
N SER A 67 -7.97 6.35 -16.66
CA SER A 67 -8.37 7.76 -16.83
C SER A 67 -7.37 8.53 -17.71
N ARG A 68 -6.07 8.27 -17.53
CA ARG A 68 -5.00 8.82 -18.40
C ARG A 68 -5.13 8.37 -19.85
N ILE A 69 -5.34 7.07 -20.07
CA ILE A 69 -5.49 6.50 -21.42
C ILE A 69 -6.75 7.03 -22.11
N ASN A 70 -7.84 7.21 -21.35
CA ASN A 70 -9.12 7.66 -21.88
C ASN A 70 -9.23 9.19 -22.04
N GLY A 71 -8.14 9.93 -21.83
CA GLY A 71 -8.07 11.38 -22.03
C GLY A 71 -8.88 12.22 -21.05
N TYR A 72 -9.22 11.67 -19.88
CA TYR A 72 -10.02 12.36 -18.84
C TYR A 72 -9.18 13.22 -17.88
N ILE A 73 -7.92 13.52 -18.24
CA ILE A 73 -6.98 14.29 -17.41
C ILE A 73 -6.34 15.39 -18.26
#